data_AF-A0A7W7QP64-F1
#
_entry.id   AF-A0A7W7QP64-F1
#
_cell.length_a   1.000
_cell.length_b   1.000
_cell.length_c   1.000
_cell.angle_alpha   90.00
_cell.angle_beta   90.00
_cell.angle_gamma   90.00
#
_symmetry.space_group_name_H-M   'P 1'
#
loop_
_entity.id
_entity.type
_entity.pdbx_description
1 polymer ?
#
loop_
_entity_poly.entity_id
_entity_poly.type
_entity_poly.pdbx_seq_one_letter_code
_entity_poly.pdbx_strand_id
1 'polypeptide(L)'
;MRIVKTAAPLPVRKGARLLYMITVVNEGDADDPDVTVTDDLGGVLDDADYGGDGAAPTGTVTYDAPKLTWTGPVGAGEVVTITYSVTTHDGGDGNLRSELTGPPSASTISNCVSDGCEAPLGMAELRIVRSSEPAVPKLGETIRYTVRVTNVGTVPYQGASFTDDLSGLLDDATFGDDLRASDGDASYSAPTVLWNGDVDPGKTVTVTYSARTHLPATGDRRLGGVVVSEGEGTNCPRGSADPRCGDPGGQGVPELTVTRKAEPATPKPGQTVAYTVTLENTGTGRDPDARYTVDLSGVLDDATYRDDATATTGTVTYGRPVLEWRGDLDAGEEATITYSVVVGDPSPRDVPVEPVAVDDFEPRVHHHEEPECDDEACFGPVGPQLPYTGFPSGIALLGLTLCGLGVAVRLTARVRE
;
A
#
# COMPACT_ATOMS: atom_id res chain seq x y z
N MET A 1 -36.10 -29.13 -36.42
CA MET A 1 -35.14 -29.10 -35.30
C MET A 1 -35.18 -27.75 -34.60
N ARG A 2 -35.23 -27.74 -33.26
CA ARG A 2 -34.97 -26.56 -32.44
C ARG A 2 -33.62 -26.71 -31.76
N ILE A 3 -32.73 -25.75 -31.96
CA ILE A 3 -31.36 -25.78 -31.43
C ILE A 3 -31.18 -24.59 -30.49
N VAL A 4 -30.73 -24.86 -29.26
CA VAL A 4 -30.50 -23.83 -28.23
C VAL A 4 -29.12 -24.03 -27.62
N LYS A 5 -28.33 -22.96 -27.54
CA LYS A 5 -27.05 -22.94 -26.83
C LYS A 5 -27.10 -22.04 -25.61
N THR A 6 -26.57 -22.53 -24.49
CA THR A 6 -26.49 -21.83 -23.19
C THR A 6 -25.07 -21.91 -22.63
N ALA A 7 -24.71 -21.00 -21.72
CA ALA A 7 -23.43 -21.00 -21.03
C ALA A 7 -23.60 -20.80 -19.51
N ALA A 8 -22.73 -21.41 -18.70
CA ALA A 8 -22.71 -21.25 -17.25
C ALA A 8 -21.30 -21.49 -16.66
N PRO A 9 -20.89 -20.82 -15.57
CA PRO A 9 -21.69 -19.88 -14.77
C PRO A 9 -21.77 -18.47 -15.38
N LEU A 10 -22.80 -17.71 -14.97
CA LEU A 10 -22.98 -16.29 -15.28
C LEU A 10 -23.03 -15.47 -13.97
N PRO A 11 -22.56 -14.21 -13.96
CA PRO A 11 -21.80 -13.54 -15.03
C PRO A 11 -20.43 -14.20 -15.24
N VAL A 12 -19.88 -14.10 -16.46
CA VAL A 12 -18.56 -14.67 -16.76
C VAL A 12 -17.48 -13.79 -16.14
N ARG A 13 -16.52 -14.42 -15.45
CA ARG A 13 -15.36 -13.76 -14.87
C ARG A 13 -14.11 -14.25 -15.58
N LYS A 14 -13.08 -13.40 -15.62
CA LYS A 14 -11.77 -13.79 -16.13
C LYS A 14 -11.16 -14.91 -15.28
N GLY A 15 -10.53 -15.89 -15.92
CA GLY A 15 -9.94 -17.08 -15.27
C GLY A 15 -10.96 -18.19 -14.98
N ALA A 16 -12.25 -17.95 -15.21
CA ALA A 16 -13.29 -18.92 -14.92
C ALA A 16 -13.42 -19.96 -16.05
N ARG A 17 -13.76 -21.20 -15.67
CA ARG A 17 -14.15 -22.23 -16.63
C ARG A 17 -15.64 -22.12 -16.95
N LEU A 18 -15.96 -21.85 -18.21
CA LEU A 18 -17.31 -21.71 -18.73
C LEU A 18 -17.74 -23.01 -19.42
N LEU A 19 -18.87 -23.58 -19.00
CA LEU A 19 -19.50 -24.74 -19.62
C LEU A 19 -20.56 -24.27 -20.62
N TYR A 20 -20.41 -24.69 -21.86
CA TYR A 20 -21.43 -24.53 -22.89
C TYR A 20 -22.25 -25.82 -23.04
N MET A 21 -23.54 -25.64 -23.30
CA MET A 21 -24.49 -26.71 -23.56
C MET A 21 -25.33 -26.36 -24.78
N ILE A 22 -25.29 -27.20 -25.80
CA ILE A 22 -26.14 -27.11 -27.00
C ILE A 22 -27.19 -28.22 -26.92
N THR A 23 -28.46 -27.85 -26.93
CA THR A 23 -29.60 -28.77 -26.94
C THR A 23 -30.23 -28.79 -28.33
N VAL A 24 -30.30 -29.97 -28.95
CA VAL A 24 -30.90 -30.21 -30.25
C VAL A 24 -32.19 -31.01 -30.03
N VAL A 25 -33.34 -30.46 -30.42
CA VAL A 25 -34.65 -31.09 -30.27
C VAL A 25 -35.27 -31.34 -31.64
N ASN A 26 -35.68 -32.58 -31.92
CA ASN A 26 -36.50 -32.89 -33.08
C ASN A 26 -37.99 -32.76 -32.73
N GLU A 27 -38.59 -31.63 -33.07
CA GLU A 27 -40.02 -31.36 -32.84
C GLU A 27 -40.93 -31.94 -33.94
N GLY A 28 -40.36 -32.64 -34.93
CA GLY A 28 -41.10 -33.28 -36.01
C GLY A 28 -41.42 -34.76 -35.73
N ASP A 29 -42.27 -35.33 -36.59
CA ASP A 29 -42.76 -36.71 -36.48
C ASP A 29 -41.88 -37.73 -37.23
N ALA A 30 -40.75 -37.32 -37.80
CA ALA A 30 -39.84 -38.17 -38.57
C ALA A 30 -38.42 -38.11 -38.01
N ASP A 31 -37.75 -39.26 -38.00
CA ASP A 31 -36.35 -39.37 -37.61
C ASP A 31 -35.45 -38.66 -38.62
N ASP A 32 -34.41 -37.97 -38.13
CA ASP A 32 -33.35 -37.39 -38.96
C ASP A 32 -32.03 -38.12 -38.65
N PRO A 33 -31.54 -39.01 -39.54
CA PRO A 33 -30.37 -39.83 -39.25
C PRO A 33 -29.04 -39.08 -39.35
N ASP A 34 -29.02 -37.85 -39.89
CA ASP A 34 -27.78 -37.11 -40.20
C ASP A 34 -27.92 -35.60 -39.92
N VAL A 35 -28.10 -35.26 -38.64
CA VAL A 35 -28.12 -33.88 -38.17
C VAL A 35 -26.70 -33.40 -37.95
N THR A 36 -26.35 -32.23 -38.51
CA THR A 36 -25.09 -31.54 -38.25
C THR A 36 -25.33 -30.19 -37.59
N VAL A 37 -24.64 -29.94 -36.48
CA VAL A 37 -24.63 -28.65 -35.76
C VAL A 37 -23.17 -28.19 -35.65
N THR A 38 -22.91 -26.94 -36.03
CA THR A 38 -21.56 -26.36 -35.98
C THR A 38 -21.57 -25.07 -35.18
N ASP A 39 -20.61 -24.94 -34.28
CA ASP A 39 -20.41 -23.79 -33.41
C ASP A 39 -19.03 -23.20 -33.69
N ASP A 40 -19.01 -22.01 -34.29
CA ASP A 40 -17.78 -21.27 -34.57
C ASP A 40 -17.34 -20.50 -33.32
N LEU A 41 -16.21 -20.90 -32.75
CA LEU A 41 -15.65 -20.30 -31.55
C LEU A 41 -14.65 -19.17 -31.87
N GLY A 42 -14.60 -18.68 -33.11
CA GLY A 42 -13.57 -17.71 -33.54
C GLY A 42 -13.50 -16.43 -32.69
N GLY A 43 -14.63 -15.92 -32.20
CA GLY A 43 -14.70 -14.78 -31.27
C GLY A 43 -14.82 -15.18 -29.79
N VAL A 44 -14.59 -16.45 -29.47
CA VAL A 44 -14.42 -16.94 -28.09
C VAL A 44 -12.94 -17.20 -27.82
N LEU A 45 -12.20 -17.66 -28.83
CA LEU A 45 -10.84 -18.16 -28.69
C LEU A 45 -9.76 -17.08 -28.55
N ASP A 46 -10.09 -15.82 -28.77
CA ASP A 46 -9.22 -14.68 -28.45
C ASP A 46 -9.26 -14.30 -26.96
N ASP A 47 -10.34 -14.68 -26.28
CA ASP A 47 -10.59 -14.44 -24.86
C ASP A 47 -10.50 -15.70 -23.98
N ALA A 48 -10.53 -16.90 -24.57
CA ALA A 48 -10.62 -18.15 -23.83
C ALA A 48 -9.99 -19.34 -24.56
N ASP A 49 -9.43 -20.28 -23.78
CA ASP A 49 -8.89 -21.53 -24.29
C ASP A 49 -9.96 -22.61 -24.34
N TYR A 50 -10.11 -23.29 -25.48
CA TYR A 50 -10.97 -24.47 -25.59
C TYR A 50 -10.44 -25.65 -24.76
N GLY A 51 -11.32 -26.25 -23.95
CA GLY A 51 -10.97 -27.33 -23.02
C GLY A 51 -10.72 -28.70 -23.66
N GLY A 52 -11.02 -28.88 -24.95
CA GLY A 52 -10.81 -30.17 -25.63
C GLY A 52 -11.76 -31.29 -25.17
N ASP A 53 -12.89 -30.93 -24.58
CA ASP A 53 -13.78 -31.82 -23.84
C ASP A 53 -15.20 -31.92 -24.45
N GLY A 54 -15.33 -31.61 -25.74
CA GLY A 54 -16.58 -31.73 -26.47
C GLY A 54 -17.14 -33.15 -26.45
N ALA A 55 -18.37 -33.31 -25.96
CA ALA A 55 -19.02 -34.61 -25.81
C ALA A 55 -20.53 -34.54 -26.06
N ALA A 56 -21.09 -35.67 -26.51
CA ALA A 56 -22.52 -35.88 -26.70
C ALA A 56 -22.86 -37.35 -26.38
N PRO A 57 -24.10 -37.67 -25.95
CA PRO A 57 -24.51 -39.05 -25.65
C PRO A 57 -24.58 -39.94 -26.90
N THR A 58 -24.85 -39.34 -28.06
CA THR A 58 -24.94 -39.97 -29.37
C THR A 58 -24.26 -39.08 -30.41
N GLY A 59 -23.94 -39.65 -31.59
CA GLY A 59 -23.20 -38.95 -32.63
C GLY A 59 -21.72 -38.77 -32.32
N THR A 60 -21.05 -37.92 -33.10
CA THR A 60 -19.63 -37.63 -32.99
C THR A 60 -19.43 -36.13 -32.85
N VAL A 61 -18.62 -35.71 -31.86
CA VAL A 61 -18.12 -34.33 -31.73
C VAL A 61 -16.72 -34.27 -32.31
N THR A 62 -16.46 -33.27 -33.15
CA THR A 62 -15.15 -32.99 -33.75
C THR A 62 -14.82 -31.53 -33.57
N TYR A 63 -13.52 -31.22 -33.43
CA TYR A 63 -13.04 -29.86 -33.34
C TYR A 63 -11.95 -29.66 -34.40
N ASP A 64 -12.24 -28.80 -35.38
CA ASP A 64 -11.29 -28.31 -36.38
C ASP A 64 -11.27 -26.79 -36.28
N ALA A 65 -10.25 -26.28 -35.59
CA ALA A 65 -10.24 -24.91 -35.09
C ALA A 65 -10.56 -23.88 -36.20
N PRO A 66 -11.45 -22.89 -35.94
CA PRO A 66 -12.10 -22.58 -34.66
C PRO A 66 -13.46 -23.29 -34.43
N LYS A 67 -13.80 -24.31 -35.22
CA LYS A 67 -15.16 -24.86 -35.28
C LYS A 67 -15.30 -26.15 -34.50
N LEU A 68 -16.30 -26.19 -33.62
CA LEU A 68 -16.80 -27.40 -32.99
C LEU A 68 -18.01 -27.92 -33.77
N THR A 69 -17.94 -29.14 -34.29
CA THR A 69 -19.01 -29.75 -35.09
C THR A 69 -19.47 -31.04 -34.45
N TRP A 70 -20.78 -31.15 -34.23
CA TRP A 70 -21.45 -32.40 -33.87
C TRP A 70 -22.26 -32.93 -35.06
N THR A 71 -22.13 -34.23 -35.33
CA THR A 71 -22.93 -34.95 -36.33
C THR A 71 -23.51 -36.23 -35.73
N GLY A 72 -24.81 -36.45 -35.90
CA GLY A 72 -25.46 -37.68 -35.42
C GLY A 72 -26.97 -37.75 -35.72
N PRO A 73 -27.59 -38.90 -35.43
CA PRO A 73 -29.03 -39.07 -35.59
C PRO A 73 -29.80 -38.38 -34.47
N VAL A 74 -31.00 -37.87 -34.80
CA VAL A 74 -31.99 -37.36 -33.85
C VAL A 74 -33.38 -37.87 -34.25
N GLY A 75 -33.89 -38.85 -33.50
CA GLY A 75 -35.21 -39.44 -33.70
C GLY A 75 -36.35 -38.45 -33.47
N ALA A 76 -37.55 -38.78 -33.93
CA ALA A 76 -38.75 -37.98 -33.72
C ALA A 76 -39.02 -37.76 -32.22
N GLY A 77 -39.14 -36.50 -31.79
CA GLY A 77 -39.30 -36.13 -30.38
C GLY A 77 -38.03 -36.27 -29.52
N GLU A 78 -36.89 -36.70 -30.09
CA GLU A 78 -35.64 -36.88 -29.36
C GLU A 78 -34.97 -35.54 -29.01
N VAL A 79 -34.23 -35.56 -27.90
CA VAL A 79 -33.37 -34.45 -27.45
C VAL A 79 -31.94 -34.97 -27.32
N VAL A 80 -31.01 -34.33 -28.03
CA VAL A 80 -29.58 -34.57 -27.90
C VAL A 80 -28.91 -33.35 -27.29
N THR A 81 -28.02 -33.59 -26.31
CA THR A 81 -27.28 -32.52 -25.62
C THR A 81 -25.79 -32.67 -25.89
N ILE A 82 -25.18 -31.62 -26.44
CA ILE A 82 -23.75 -31.50 -26.64
C ILE A 82 -23.18 -30.56 -25.57
N THR A 83 -22.10 -30.96 -24.91
CA THR A 83 -21.41 -30.16 -23.89
C THR A 83 -19.96 -29.96 -24.25
N TYR A 84 -19.42 -28.79 -23.94
CA TYR A 84 -17.99 -28.50 -24.05
C TYR A 84 -17.63 -27.31 -23.15
N SER A 85 -16.36 -27.08 -22.85
CA SER A 85 -15.92 -25.96 -22.02
C SER A 85 -14.84 -25.09 -22.64
N VAL A 86 -14.74 -23.87 -22.14
CA VAL A 86 -13.62 -22.95 -22.37
C VAL A 86 -13.14 -22.38 -21.03
N THR A 87 -11.88 -21.95 -20.95
CA THR A 87 -11.34 -21.23 -19.78
C THR A 87 -10.92 -19.83 -20.20
N THR A 88 -11.53 -18.80 -19.61
CA THR A 88 -11.27 -17.40 -19.98
C THR A 88 -9.89 -16.95 -19.48
N HIS A 89 -9.21 -16.11 -20.24
CA HIS A 89 -7.86 -15.60 -19.93
C HIS A 89 -7.71 -14.13 -20.27
N ASP A 90 -6.50 -13.60 -20.03
CA ASP A 90 -6.07 -12.30 -20.52
C ASP A 90 -5.99 -12.28 -22.05
N GLY A 91 -6.66 -11.35 -22.72
CA GLY A 91 -6.64 -11.28 -24.18
C GLY A 91 -7.92 -10.68 -24.75
N GLY A 92 -8.03 -10.71 -26.08
CA GLY A 92 -9.24 -10.43 -26.85
C GLY A 92 -9.96 -9.10 -26.56
N ASP A 93 -11.26 -9.11 -26.78
CA ASP A 93 -12.14 -7.94 -26.64
C ASP A 93 -13.10 -8.02 -25.44
N GLY A 94 -13.01 -9.09 -24.65
CA GLY A 94 -13.84 -9.32 -23.47
C GLY A 94 -15.27 -9.76 -23.80
N ASN A 95 -15.55 -10.21 -25.03
CA ASN A 95 -16.87 -10.68 -25.46
C ASN A 95 -16.78 -12.05 -26.13
N LEU A 96 -17.34 -13.05 -25.47
CA LEU A 96 -17.33 -14.45 -25.92
C LEU A 96 -18.39 -14.68 -27.02
N ARG A 97 -18.08 -14.22 -28.22
CA ARG A 97 -18.96 -14.31 -29.40
C ARG A 97 -18.72 -15.63 -30.13
N SER A 98 -19.80 -16.38 -30.29
CA SER A 98 -19.81 -17.60 -31.11
C SER A 98 -20.91 -17.53 -32.15
N GLU A 99 -20.77 -18.33 -33.22
CA GLU A 99 -21.79 -18.44 -34.26
C GLU A 99 -22.28 -19.89 -34.36
N LEU A 100 -23.54 -20.11 -34.00
CA LEU A 100 -24.17 -21.43 -34.04
C LEU A 100 -24.94 -21.63 -35.35
N THR A 101 -24.65 -22.72 -36.04
CA THR A 101 -25.30 -23.12 -37.31
C THR A 101 -25.82 -24.56 -37.19
N GLY A 102 -26.89 -24.87 -37.92
CA GLY A 102 -27.60 -26.16 -37.84
C GLY A 102 -28.03 -26.66 -39.22
N PRO A 103 -28.75 -27.80 -39.28
CA PRO A 103 -29.18 -28.39 -40.54
C PRO A 103 -30.24 -27.52 -41.23
N PRO A 104 -30.51 -27.72 -42.54
CA PRO A 104 -31.61 -27.06 -43.24
C PRO A 104 -32.99 -27.33 -42.61
N SER A 105 -33.14 -28.43 -41.85
CA SER A 105 -34.35 -28.80 -41.10
C SER A 105 -34.50 -28.03 -39.78
N ALA A 106 -33.58 -27.12 -39.44
CA ALA A 106 -33.68 -26.26 -38.27
C ALA A 106 -34.79 -25.21 -38.45
N SER A 107 -35.82 -25.28 -37.61
CA SER A 107 -36.89 -24.29 -37.53
C SER A 107 -36.45 -23.07 -36.72
N THR A 108 -35.58 -23.27 -35.72
CA THR A 108 -35.02 -22.23 -34.88
C THR A 108 -33.61 -22.59 -34.42
N ILE A 109 -32.71 -21.61 -34.45
CA ILE A 109 -31.38 -21.68 -33.86
C ILE A 109 -31.26 -20.48 -32.92
N SER A 110 -30.99 -20.78 -31.65
CA SER A 110 -30.86 -19.78 -30.60
C SER A 110 -29.47 -19.91 -29.98
N ASN A 111 -28.62 -18.90 -30.19
CA ASN A 111 -27.32 -18.80 -29.54
C ASN A 111 -27.39 -17.96 -28.25
N CYS A 112 -28.46 -18.13 -27.48
CA CYS A 112 -28.72 -17.33 -26.28
C CYS A 112 -27.93 -17.84 -25.10
N VAL A 113 -26.65 -17.48 -25.10
CA VAL A 113 -25.70 -17.78 -24.03
C VAL A 113 -25.89 -16.94 -22.76
N SER A 114 -26.81 -15.96 -22.79
CA SER A 114 -27.24 -15.14 -21.65
C SER A 114 -28.77 -14.99 -21.58
N ASP A 115 -29.29 -14.65 -20.41
CA ASP A 115 -30.71 -14.29 -20.25
C ASP A 115 -31.07 -13.13 -21.19
N GLY A 116 -32.13 -13.31 -21.98
CA GLY A 116 -32.70 -12.25 -22.83
C GLY A 116 -32.16 -12.13 -24.26
N CYS A 117 -31.10 -12.85 -24.66
CA CYS A 117 -30.60 -12.89 -26.05
C CYS A 117 -30.19 -11.54 -26.69
N GLU A 118 -30.06 -10.45 -25.95
CA GLU A 118 -29.91 -9.09 -26.51
C GLU A 118 -28.47 -8.56 -26.57
N ALA A 119 -27.50 -9.22 -25.93
CA ALA A 119 -26.09 -8.78 -25.88
C ALA A 119 -25.10 -9.94 -26.02
N PRO A 120 -23.88 -9.72 -26.55
CA PRO A 120 -22.82 -10.72 -26.53
C PRO A 120 -22.46 -11.08 -25.08
N LEU A 121 -21.97 -12.30 -24.87
CA LEU A 121 -21.59 -12.79 -23.55
C LEU A 121 -20.29 -12.11 -23.09
N GLY A 122 -20.42 -11.02 -22.34
CA GLY A 122 -19.27 -10.27 -21.85
C GLY A 122 -18.65 -10.84 -20.56
N MET A 123 -17.44 -10.39 -20.26
CA MET A 123 -16.68 -10.75 -19.07
C MET A 123 -16.54 -9.58 -18.09
N ALA A 124 -16.64 -9.89 -16.80
CA ALA A 124 -16.36 -8.96 -15.71
C ALA A 124 -14.90 -9.14 -15.23
N GLU A 125 -14.19 -8.03 -15.03
CA GLU A 125 -12.82 -8.04 -14.53
C GLU A 125 -12.55 -6.78 -13.68
N LEU A 126 -11.90 -6.95 -12.53
CA LEU A 126 -11.47 -5.86 -11.67
C LEU A 126 -9.97 -5.61 -11.78
N ARG A 127 -9.63 -4.32 -11.88
CA ARG A 127 -8.29 -3.82 -11.63
C ARG A 127 -8.31 -2.96 -10.38
N ILE A 128 -7.61 -3.43 -9.36
CA ILE A 128 -7.46 -2.78 -8.06
C ILE A 128 -6.06 -2.17 -7.97
N VAL A 129 -5.99 -0.91 -7.54
CA VAL A 129 -4.74 -0.17 -7.34
C VAL A 129 -4.78 0.52 -5.99
N ARG A 130 -3.85 0.15 -5.10
CA ARG A 130 -3.56 0.82 -3.83
C ARG A 130 -2.43 1.82 -4.02
N SER A 131 -2.57 2.98 -3.39
CA SER A 131 -1.56 4.05 -3.40
C SER A 131 -1.63 4.86 -2.12
N SER A 132 -0.56 5.59 -1.81
CA SER A 132 -0.46 6.48 -0.66
C SER A 132 0.21 7.80 -1.04
N GLU A 133 -0.15 8.87 -0.32
CA GLU A 133 0.51 10.17 -0.38
C GLU A 133 0.74 10.67 1.06
N PRO A 134 1.96 11.14 1.40
CA PRO A 134 3.15 11.17 0.55
C PRO A 134 3.68 9.77 0.22
N ALA A 135 4.43 9.69 -0.88
CA ALA A 135 5.08 8.47 -1.30
C ALA A 135 6.31 8.09 -0.46
N VAL A 136 6.80 8.96 0.44
CA VAL A 136 7.84 8.67 1.43
C VAL A 136 7.45 9.39 2.72
N PRO A 137 6.57 8.79 3.53
CA PRO A 137 6.08 9.45 4.74
C PRO A 137 7.15 9.50 5.82
N LYS A 138 7.19 10.61 6.56
CA LYS A 138 8.05 10.79 7.73
C LYS A 138 7.30 10.48 9.03
N LEU A 139 8.01 10.39 10.14
CA LEU A 139 7.40 10.24 11.47
C LEU A 139 6.52 11.44 11.82
N GLY A 140 5.37 11.20 12.44
CA GLY A 140 4.40 12.24 12.79
C GLY A 140 3.55 12.77 11.62
N GLU A 141 3.76 12.28 10.41
CA GLU A 141 3.06 12.70 9.19
C GLU A 141 1.77 11.92 8.97
N THR A 142 0.77 12.57 8.36
CA THR A 142 -0.47 11.92 7.94
C THR A 142 -0.35 11.42 6.52
N ILE A 143 -0.56 10.11 6.35
CA ILE A 143 -0.58 9.40 5.08
C ILE A 143 -2.03 9.27 4.62
N ARG A 144 -2.31 9.63 3.38
CA ARG A 144 -3.60 9.37 2.73
C ARG A 144 -3.48 8.17 1.81
N TYR A 145 -4.20 7.11 2.11
CA TYR A 145 -4.33 5.94 1.26
C TYR A 145 -5.52 6.07 0.32
N THR A 146 -5.34 5.59 -0.91
CA THR A 146 -6.38 5.54 -1.94
C THR A 146 -6.35 4.16 -2.60
N VAL A 147 -7.45 3.43 -2.52
CA VAL A 147 -7.70 2.18 -3.25
C VAL A 147 -8.70 2.46 -4.37
N ARG A 148 -8.29 2.28 -5.63
CA ARG A 148 -9.16 2.41 -6.80
C ARG A 148 -9.54 1.02 -7.29
N VAL A 149 -10.83 0.75 -7.35
CA VAL A 149 -11.42 -0.48 -7.90
C VAL A 149 -12.08 -0.15 -9.23
N THR A 150 -11.47 -0.55 -10.34
CA THR A 150 -11.97 -0.29 -11.69
C THR A 150 -12.49 -1.58 -12.32
N ASN A 151 -13.72 -1.58 -12.84
CA ASN A 151 -14.17 -2.66 -13.73
C ASN A 151 -13.65 -2.40 -15.14
N VAL A 152 -12.75 -3.26 -15.59
CA VAL A 152 -12.11 -3.19 -16.92
C VAL A 152 -12.75 -4.14 -17.94
N GLY A 153 -13.73 -4.94 -17.48
CA GLY A 153 -14.53 -5.82 -18.33
C GLY A 153 -15.66 -5.11 -19.06
N THR A 154 -16.46 -5.90 -19.77
CA THR A 154 -17.54 -5.44 -20.66
C THR A 154 -18.92 -5.53 -20.02
N VAL A 155 -19.06 -6.24 -18.89
CA VAL A 155 -20.31 -6.38 -18.13
C VAL A 155 -20.13 -5.97 -16.65
N PRO A 156 -21.21 -5.60 -15.94
CA PRO A 156 -21.12 -5.21 -14.53
C PRO A 156 -20.49 -6.29 -13.65
N TYR A 157 -19.62 -5.87 -12.73
CA TYR A 157 -19.06 -6.74 -11.72
C TYR A 157 -19.90 -6.61 -10.45
N GLN A 158 -20.80 -7.57 -10.24
CA GLN A 158 -21.67 -7.60 -9.06
C GLN A 158 -20.98 -8.22 -7.85
N GLY A 159 -21.24 -7.65 -6.67
CA GLY A 159 -20.69 -8.11 -5.40
C GLY A 159 -19.18 -8.07 -5.35
N ALA A 160 -18.55 -7.05 -5.96
CA ALA A 160 -17.13 -6.81 -5.78
C ALA A 160 -16.82 -6.56 -4.30
N SER A 161 -15.68 -7.07 -3.84
CA SER A 161 -15.20 -6.82 -2.50
C SER A 161 -13.69 -6.86 -2.44
N PHE A 162 -13.13 -6.16 -1.46
CA PHE A 162 -11.75 -6.34 -1.06
C PHE A 162 -11.57 -6.11 0.44
N THR A 163 -10.51 -6.69 0.99
CA THR A 163 -10.00 -6.40 2.34
C THR A 163 -8.62 -5.79 2.24
N ASP A 164 -8.31 -4.80 3.07
CA ASP A 164 -6.96 -4.25 3.26
C ASP A 164 -6.54 -4.56 4.71
N ASP A 165 -5.54 -5.42 4.88
CA ASP A 165 -4.99 -5.78 6.19
C ASP A 165 -3.94 -4.74 6.61
N LEU A 166 -4.29 -3.91 7.60
CA LEU A 166 -3.43 -2.84 8.10
C LEU A 166 -2.60 -3.27 9.31
N SER A 167 -2.50 -4.57 9.61
CA SER A 167 -1.78 -5.06 10.80
C SER A 167 -0.32 -4.59 10.84
N GLY A 168 0.36 -4.59 9.69
CA GLY A 168 1.73 -4.08 9.56
C GLY A 168 1.82 -2.57 9.36
N LEU A 169 0.71 -1.83 9.45
CA LEU A 169 0.70 -0.37 9.46
C LEU A 169 0.37 0.16 10.85
N LEU A 170 -0.53 -0.50 11.58
CA LEU A 170 -1.10 0.01 12.82
C LEU A 170 -0.18 -0.12 14.04
N ASP A 171 0.93 -0.85 13.91
CA ASP A 171 2.01 -0.84 14.90
C ASP A 171 2.93 0.38 14.77
N ASP A 172 2.96 1.02 13.61
CA ASP A 172 3.73 2.23 13.30
C ASP A 172 2.88 3.51 13.14
N ALA A 173 1.57 3.37 12.97
CA ALA A 173 0.66 4.48 12.71
C ALA A 173 -0.72 4.33 13.37
N THR A 174 -1.37 5.46 13.65
CA THR A 174 -2.76 5.50 14.12
C THR A 174 -3.70 5.73 12.95
N PHE A 175 -4.75 4.91 12.82
CA PHE A 175 -5.81 5.10 11.82
C PHE A 175 -6.55 6.43 12.01
N GLY A 176 -6.85 7.14 10.91
CA GLY A 176 -7.39 8.51 10.97
C GLY A 176 -8.91 8.64 11.09
N ASP A 177 -9.64 7.52 11.18
CA ASP A 177 -11.11 7.47 11.28
C ASP A 177 -11.87 8.26 10.18
N ASP A 178 -11.27 8.38 8.99
CA ASP A 178 -11.81 9.11 7.83
C ASP A 178 -12.12 8.21 6.62
N LEU A 179 -12.37 6.92 6.86
CA LEU A 179 -12.71 5.94 5.81
C LEU A 179 -13.96 6.38 5.04
N ARG A 180 -13.83 6.44 3.71
CA ARG A 180 -14.92 6.76 2.78
C ARG A 180 -14.78 5.96 1.49
N ALA A 181 -15.92 5.67 0.88
CA ALA A 181 -15.99 5.15 -0.49
C ALA A 181 -16.83 6.10 -1.36
N SER A 182 -16.47 6.21 -2.64
CA SER A 182 -17.27 6.98 -3.61
C SER A 182 -18.59 6.27 -3.97
N ASP A 183 -18.64 4.96 -3.81
CA ASP A 183 -19.80 4.09 -4.01
C ASP A 183 -19.61 2.77 -3.24
N GLY A 184 -20.68 2.02 -3.00
CA GLY A 184 -20.69 0.83 -2.15
C GLY A 184 -20.48 1.12 -0.66
N ASP A 185 -20.33 0.07 0.13
CA ASP A 185 -20.16 0.15 1.57
C ASP A 185 -18.71 -0.09 1.95
N ALA A 186 -18.13 0.83 2.72
CA ALA A 186 -16.82 0.67 3.34
C ALA A 186 -16.97 0.60 4.86
N SER A 187 -16.25 -0.32 5.49
CA SER A 187 -16.22 -0.46 6.94
C SER A 187 -14.80 -0.73 7.42
N TYR A 188 -14.53 -0.33 8.67
CA TYR A 188 -13.27 -0.60 9.34
C TYR A 188 -13.57 -1.33 10.63
N SER A 189 -12.93 -2.49 10.79
CA SER A 189 -12.87 -3.22 12.05
C SER A 189 -11.42 -3.61 12.23
N ALA A 190 -10.74 -2.92 13.15
CA ALA A 190 -9.30 -3.07 13.35
C ALA A 190 -8.88 -4.55 13.38
N PRO A 191 -7.84 -4.95 12.61
CA PRO A 191 -6.95 -4.12 11.79
C PRO A 191 -7.38 -3.98 10.32
N THR A 192 -8.61 -4.36 9.94
CA THR A 192 -8.99 -4.56 8.54
C THR A 192 -9.97 -3.51 8.05
N VAL A 193 -9.67 -2.94 6.88
CA VAL A 193 -10.65 -2.22 6.05
C VAL A 193 -11.32 -3.22 5.12
N LEU A 194 -12.65 -3.18 5.04
CA LEU A 194 -13.46 -3.96 4.12
C LEU A 194 -14.27 -3.02 3.23
N TRP A 195 -14.33 -3.32 1.95
CA TRP A 195 -15.26 -2.67 1.03
C TRP A 195 -16.05 -3.72 0.23
N ASN A 196 -17.32 -3.42 -0.04
CA ASN A 196 -18.18 -4.18 -0.94
C ASN A 196 -19.07 -3.27 -1.80
N GLY A 197 -19.32 -3.66 -3.04
CA GLY A 197 -20.22 -2.94 -3.94
C GLY A 197 -20.25 -3.51 -5.35
N ASP A 198 -21.13 -2.97 -6.18
CA ASP A 198 -21.15 -3.29 -7.61
C ASP A 198 -20.29 -2.28 -8.38
N VAL A 199 -19.67 -2.71 -9.49
CA VAL A 199 -18.88 -1.82 -10.35
C VAL A 199 -19.26 -2.03 -11.81
N ASP A 200 -19.90 -1.03 -12.40
CA ASP A 200 -20.28 -1.03 -13.81
C ASP A 200 -19.07 -0.97 -14.76
N PRO A 201 -19.20 -1.46 -16.02
CA PRO A 201 -18.12 -1.43 -17.01
C PRO A 201 -17.50 -0.04 -17.18
N GLY A 202 -16.18 0.04 -17.13
CA GLY A 202 -15.43 1.29 -17.26
C GLY A 202 -15.57 2.26 -16.10
N LYS A 203 -16.31 1.91 -15.03
CA LYS A 203 -16.41 2.72 -13.81
C LYS A 203 -15.30 2.38 -12.83
N THR A 204 -15.01 3.35 -11.95
CA THR A 204 -14.03 3.22 -10.88
C THR A 204 -14.66 3.68 -9.57
N VAL A 205 -14.62 2.81 -8.57
CA VAL A 205 -14.92 3.15 -7.17
C VAL A 205 -13.61 3.51 -6.48
N THR A 206 -13.61 4.59 -5.70
CA THR A 206 -12.45 5.04 -4.94
C THR A 206 -12.75 4.93 -3.45
N VAL A 207 -11.93 4.18 -2.73
CA VAL A 207 -11.95 4.07 -1.27
C VAL A 207 -10.74 4.82 -0.72
N THR A 208 -10.95 5.71 0.25
CA THR A 208 -9.90 6.52 0.86
C THR A 208 -9.95 6.41 2.37
N TYR A 209 -8.79 6.38 3.01
CA TYR A 209 -8.61 6.49 4.45
C TYR A 209 -7.23 7.09 4.73
N SER A 210 -6.98 7.50 5.96
CA SER A 210 -5.69 8.02 6.39
C SER A 210 -5.14 7.28 7.60
N ALA A 211 -3.83 7.40 7.79
CA ALA A 211 -3.15 6.99 9.01
C ALA A 211 -2.04 7.99 9.33
N ARG A 212 -1.80 8.26 10.61
CA ARG A 212 -0.73 9.15 11.08
C ARG A 212 0.39 8.33 11.69
N THR A 213 1.60 8.43 11.15
CA THR A 213 2.77 7.75 11.70
C THR A 213 3.07 8.26 13.11
N HIS A 214 3.52 7.35 13.98
CA HIS A 214 3.84 7.72 15.36
C HIS A 214 5.12 8.56 15.43
N LEU A 215 5.14 9.52 16.36
CA LEU A 215 6.31 10.30 16.74
C LEU A 215 6.24 10.44 18.28
N PRO A 216 7.18 9.84 19.04
CA PRO A 216 8.32 9.04 18.59
C PRO A 216 7.90 7.76 17.84
N ALA A 217 8.82 7.21 17.03
CA ALA A 217 8.59 5.98 16.28
C ALA A 217 8.22 4.81 17.20
N THR A 218 7.35 3.93 16.72
CA THR A 218 7.02 2.63 17.33
C THR A 218 7.30 1.51 16.32
N GLY A 219 6.85 0.28 16.61
CA GLY A 219 6.86 -0.83 15.66
C GLY A 219 8.22 -1.14 15.02
N ASP A 220 8.20 -1.57 13.77
CA ASP A 220 9.38 -1.88 12.97
C ASP A 220 9.73 -0.79 11.93
N ARG A 221 8.96 0.30 11.91
CA ARG A 221 9.08 1.45 10.99
C ARG A 221 8.85 1.04 9.54
N ARG A 222 7.97 0.09 9.26
CA ARG A 222 7.58 -0.34 7.92
C ARG A 222 6.06 -0.32 7.79
N LEU A 223 5.55 0.49 6.88
CA LEU A 223 4.12 0.68 6.68
C LEU A 223 3.57 -0.39 5.73
N GLY A 224 3.31 -1.57 6.26
CA GLY A 224 2.74 -2.72 5.57
C GLY A 224 1.26 -2.56 5.22
N GLY A 225 0.86 -3.05 4.05
CA GLY A 225 -0.56 -3.11 3.70
C GLY A 225 -0.79 -3.72 2.33
N VAL A 226 -1.70 -4.69 2.27
CA VAL A 226 -2.04 -5.42 1.05
C VAL A 226 -3.55 -5.51 0.92
N VAL A 227 -4.03 -5.09 -0.23
CA VAL A 227 -5.41 -5.30 -0.65
C VAL A 227 -5.56 -6.70 -1.24
N VAL A 228 -6.55 -7.44 -0.76
CA VAL A 228 -6.92 -8.78 -1.23
C VAL A 228 -8.39 -8.77 -1.64
N SER A 229 -8.68 -9.32 -2.81
CA SER A 229 -10.02 -9.57 -3.31
C SER A 229 -10.15 -11.05 -3.65
N GLU A 230 -11.11 -11.74 -3.04
CA GLU A 230 -11.36 -13.17 -3.26
C GLU A 230 -12.22 -13.45 -4.50
N GLY A 231 -12.70 -12.39 -5.18
CA GLY A 231 -13.49 -12.53 -6.40
C GLY A 231 -12.63 -12.95 -7.59
N GLU A 232 -13.16 -13.80 -8.47
CA GLU A 232 -12.47 -14.18 -9.71
C GLU A 232 -12.34 -12.97 -10.66
N GLY A 233 -11.28 -12.98 -11.49
CA GLY A 233 -11.04 -11.90 -12.44
C GLY A 233 -10.55 -10.60 -11.79
N THR A 234 -9.78 -10.68 -10.71
CA THR A 234 -9.11 -9.53 -10.08
C THR A 234 -7.59 -9.69 -10.19
N ASN A 235 -6.85 -8.57 -10.19
CA ASN A 235 -5.38 -8.58 -10.11
C ASN A 235 -4.84 -8.72 -8.67
N CYS A 236 -5.72 -8.66 -7.66
CA CYS A 236 -5.35 -8.79 -6.26
C CYS A 236 -5.94 -10.02 -5.56
N PRO A 237 -5.85 -11.25 -6.14
CA PRO A 237 -6.20 -12.45 -5.40
C PRO A 237 -5.24 -12.66 -4.23
N ARG A 238 -5.63 -13.52 -3.29
CA ARG A 238 -4.76 -13.89 -2.17
C ARG A 238 -3.40 -14.39 -2.66
N GLY A 239 -2.33 -13.76 -2.18
CA GLY A 239 -0.95 -14.10 -2.56
C GLY A 239 -0.52 -13.53 -3.92
N SER A 240 -1.26 -12.56 -4.48
CA SER A 240 -0.83 -11.84 -5.68
C SER A 240 0.53 -11.17 -5.47
N ALA A 241 1.38 -11.24 -6.50
CA ALA A 241 2.66 -10.54 -6.56
C ALA A 241 2.56 -9.20 -7.31
N ASP A 242 1.34 -8.77 -7.68
CA ASP A 242 1.13 -7.49 -8.36
C ASP A 242 1.39 -6.33 -7.38
N PRO A 243 2.40 -5.47 -7.63
CA PRO A 243 2.75 -4.37 -6.73
C PRO A 243 1.63 -3.33 -6.59
N ARG A 244 0.65 -3.32 -7.50
CA ARG A 244 -0.53 -2.44 -7.41
C ARG A 244 -1.45 -2.82 -6.25
N CYS A 245 -1.34 -4.04 -5.72
CA CYS A 245 -2.14 -4.48 -4.57
C CYS A 245 -1.58 -3.99 -3.22
N GLY A 246 -0.32 -3.52 -3.21
CA GLY A 246 0.40 -3.12 -2.01
C GLY A 246 1.64 -3.97 -1.75
N ASP A 247 2.29 -3.72 -0.62
CA ASP A 247 3.50 -4.43 -0.18
C ASP A 247 3.29 -4.94 1.25
N PRO A 248 3.30 -6.28 1.47
CA PRO A 248 3.19 -6.84 2.81
C PRO A 248 4.41 -6.54 3.68
N GLY A 249 5.59 -6.34 3.08
CA GLY A 249 6.81 -5.95 3.78
C GLY A 249 6.90 -4.46 4.10
N GLY A 250 5.93 -3.69 3.60
CA GLY A 250 5.74 -2.29 3.90
C GLY A 250 6.82 -1.35 3.37
N GLN A 251 6.39 -0.11 3.18
CA GLN A 251 7.31 0.97 2.91
C GLN A 251 8.08 1.34 4.18
N GLY A 252 9.41 1.35 4.11
CA GLY A 252 10.24 1.83 5.21
C GLY A 252 10.06 3.33 5.47
N VAL A 253 10.07 3.72 6.74
CA VAL A 253 9.96 5.11 7.20
C VAL A 253 11.37 5.63 7.54
N PRO A 254 11.82 6.78 6.99
CA PRO A 254 13.08 7.40 7.38
C PRO A 254 12.97 8.04 8.77
N GLU A 255 14.08 8.05 9.51
CA GLU A 255 14.20 8.65 10.83
C GLU A 255 15.56 9.33 10.92
N LEU A 256 15.58 10.66 11.11
CA LEU A 256 16.83 11.42 11.16
C LEU A 256 17.30 11.59 12.61
N THR A 257 18.43 10.99 12.94
CA THR A 257 19.14 11.22 14.20
C THR A 257 20.24 12.25 13.99
N VAL A 258 20.40 13.12 14.98
CA VAL A 258 21.29 14.28 14.87
C VAL A 258 22.22 14.32 16.08
N THR A 259 23.53 14.36 15.84
CA THR A 259 24.53 14.62 16.87
C THR A 259 25.33 15.88 16.55
N ARG A 260 25.67 16.66 17.58
CA ARG A 260 26.39 17.93 17.44
C ARG A 260 27.61 17.93 18.35
N LYS A 261 28.69 18.53 17.88
CA LYS A 261 29.94 18.69 18.62
C LYS A 261 30.55 20.05 18.32
N ALA A 262 31.12 20.69 19.34
CA ALA A 262 31.85 21.95 19.21
C ALA A 262 33.23 21.83 19.88
N GLU A 263 34.29 22.32 19.21
CA GLU A 263 35.64 22.32 19.74
C GLU A 263 36.38 23.64 19.46
N PRO A 264 37.01 24.27 20.47
CA PRO A 264 37.01 23.88 21.89
C PRO A 264 35.65 24.15 22.54
N ALA A 265 35.26 23.35 23.53
CA ALA A 265 33.97 23.51 24.25
C ALA A 265 33.88 24.81 25.06
N THR A 266 35.03 25.38 25.44
CA THR A 266 35.12 26.66 26.18
C THR A 266 36.09 27.60 25.46
N PRO A 267 35.65 28.22 24.35
CA PRO A 267 36.49 29.10 23.57
C PRO A 267 36.75 30.42 24.30
N LYS A 268 37.95 30.95 24.14
CA LYS A 268 38.34 32.29 24.57
C LYS A 268 38.06 33.31 23.46
N PRO A 269 37.95 34.62 23.79
CA PRO A 269 37.91 35.68 22.78
C PRO A 269 39.00 35.52 21.72
N GLY A 270 38.64 35.70 20.46
CA GLY A 270 39.51 35.51 19.30
C GLY A 270 39.78 34.05 18.88
N GLN A 271 39.32 33.04 19.64
CA GLN A 271 39.46 31.64 19.24
C GLN A 271 38.44 31.24 18.17
N THR A 272 38.84 30.30 17.32
CA THR A 272 37.94 29.65 16.37
C THR A 272 37.30 28.44 17.04
N VAL A 273 35.98 28.33 16.93
CA VAL A 273 35.20 27.15 17.34
C VAL A 273 34.81 26.39 16.08
N ALA A 274 35.26 25.15 15.98
CA ALA A 274 34.82 24.22 14.94
C ALA A 274 33.58 23.47 15.42
N TYR A 275 32.53 23.48 14.62
CA TYR A 275 31.32 22.70 14.82
C TYR A 275 31.31 21.50 13.87
N THR A 276 30.82 20.37 14.36
CA THR A 276 30.54 19.17 13.60
C THR A 276 29.13 18.72 13.91
N VAL A 277 28.30 18.56 12.88
CA VAL A 277 26.97 17.98 12.96
C VAL A 277 26.96 16.70 12.16
N THR A 278 26.59 15.58 12.79
CA THR A 278 26.37 14.31 12.08
C THR A 278 24.86 14.05 12.03
N LEU A 279 24.37 13.84 10.82
CA LEU A 279 23.02 13.45 10.48
C LEU A 279 23.05 11.98 10.08
N GLU A 280 22.28 11.12 10.75
CA GLU A 280 22.19 9.69 10.47
C GLU A 280 20.73 9.32 10.18
N ASN A 281 20.47 8.61 9.07
CA ASN A 281 19.15 8.03 8.85
C ASN A 281 19.05 6.68 9.56
N THR A 282 18.54 6.67 10.79
CA THR A 282 18.36 5.48 11.63
C THR A 282 17.06 4.72 11.33
N GLY A 283 16.26 5.21 10.38
CA GLY A 283 15.03 4.58 9.92
C GLY A 283 15.27 3.39 8.99
N THR A 284 14.18 2.85 8.43
CA THR A 284 14.25 1.74 7.47
C THR A 284 14.01 2.17 6.02
N GLY A 285 13.55 3.41 5.83
CA GLY A 285 13.29 4.02 4.53
C GLY A 285 14.38 4.96 4.08
N ARG A 286 14.51 5.15 2.77
CA ARG A 286 15.33 6.20 2.15
C ARG A 286 14.64 7.56 2.31
N ASP A 287 15.38 8.60 2.69
CA ASP A 287 14.94 9.99 2.61
C ASP A 287 15.60 10.68 1.41
N PRO A 288 14.92 10.83 0.26
CA PRO A 288 15.51 11.39 -0.96
C PRO A 288 15.65 12.93 -0.92
N ASP A 289 15.17 13.61 0.12
CA ASP A 289 15.33 15.05 0.30
C ASP A 289 15.34 15.35 1.81
N ALA A 290 16.30 14.73 2.51
CA ALA A 290 16.54 15.01 3.91
C ALA A 290 16.99 16.46 4.05
N ARG A 291 16.46 17.15 5.05
CA ARG A 291 16.68 18.57 5.29
C ARG A 291 17.06 18.77 6.73
N TYR A 292 18.00 19.69 6.95
CA TYR A 292 18.40 20.06 8.28
C TYR A 292 18.86 21.50 8.33
N THR A 293 18.50 22.22 9.39
CA THR A 293 18.90 23.62 9.55
C THR A 293 19.67 23.85 10.85
N VAL A 294 20.59 24.80 10.80
CA VAL A 294 21.29 25.34 11.97
C VAL A 294 21.04 26.84 12.00
N ASP A 295 20.29 27.29 13.00
CA ASP A 295 20.15 28.71 13.26
C ASP A 295 21.37 29.22 14.03
N LEU A 296 22.14 30.12 13.41
CA LEU A 296 23.30 30.75 14.05
C LEU A 296 22.95 32.07 14.71
N SER A 297 21.67 32.45 14.82
CA SER A 297 21.24 33.73 15.39
C SER A 297 21.82 33.99 16.79
N GLY A 298 21.82 32.99 17.68
CA GLY A 298 22.41 33.05 19.02
C GLY A 298 23.92 32.82 19.08
N VAL A 299 24.59 32.69 17.94
CA VAL A 299 26.06 32.60 17.83
C VAL A 299 26.64 33.85 17.16
N LEU A 300 25.90 34.45 16.23
CA LEU A 300 26.36 35.56 15.38
C LEU A 300 26.37 36.93 16.09
N ASP A 301 25.83 37.03 17.29
CA ASP A 301 25.97 38.20 18.17
C ASP A 301 27.35 38.24 18.84
N ASP A 302 27.90 37.09 19.23
CA ASP A 302 29.17 36.96 19.93
C ASP A 302 30.32 36.45 19.06
N ALA A 303 30.03 35.91 17.87
CA ALA A 303 31.03 35.35 16.96
C ALA A 303 30.77 35.72 15.50
N THR A 304 31.81 35.66 14.68
CA THR A 304 31.71 35.85 13.23
C THR A 304 31.83 34.50 12.54
N TYR A 305 30.81 34.10 11.78
CA TYR A 305 30.86 32.90 10.93
C TYR A 305 31.90 33.05 9.81
N ARG A 306 32.62 31.97 9.51
CA ARG A 306 33.78 31.98 8.60
C ARG A 306 33.45 31.63 7.15
N ASP A 307 32.17 31.46 6.82
CA ASP A 307 31.71 31.07 5.48
C ASP A 307 32.41 29.79 4.96
N ASP A 308 32.65 28.83 5.87
CA ASP A 308 33.45 27.63 5.63
C ASP A 308 32.66 26.33 5.81
N ALA A 309 31.33 26.39 5.81
CA ALA A 309 30.51 25.20 5.94
C ALA A 309 30.72 24.23 4.76
N THR A 310 30.90 22.96 5.09
CA THR A 310 31.01 21.85 4.13
C THR A 310 30.23 20.64 4.63
N ALA A 311 29.88 19.73 3.74
CA ALA A 311 29.30 18.43 4.10
C ALA A 311 29.96 17.28 3.35
N THR A 312 29.98 16.10 3.96
CA THR A 312 30.50 14.86 3.34
C THR A 312 29.64 14.40 2.16
N THR A 313 28.32 14.59 2.25
CA THR A 313 27.33 14.38 1.20
C THR A 313 26.25 15.46 1.28
N GLY A 314 25.47 15.63 0.21
CA GLY A 314 24.50 16.71 0.07
C GLY A 314 25.16 18.08 -0.12
N THR A 315 24.36 19.13 0.05
CA THR A 315 24.78 20.52 -0.12
C THR A 315 24.43 21.34 1.10
N VAL A 316 25.37 22.20 1.55
CA VAL A 316 25.13 23.20 2.59
C VAL A 316 25.10 24.57 1.96
N THR A 317 24.07 25.35 2.27
CA THR A 317 23.96 26.76 1.88
C THR A 317 23.80 27.63 3.10
N TYR A 318 24.42 28.81 3.09
CA TYR A 318 24.25 29.82 4.13
C TYR A 318 23.38 30.97 3.62
N GLY A 319 22.24 31.18 4.28
CA GLY A 319 21.41 32.36 4.14
C GLY A 319 21.24 32.98 5.51
N ARG A 320 22.01 34.05 5.82
CA ARG A 320 22.07 34.63 7.16
C ARG A 320 20.67 34.77 7.79
N PRO A 321 20.44 34.25 9.01
CA PRO A 321 21.40 33.63 9.94
C PRO A 321 21.50 32.09 9.86
N VAL A 322 20.90 31.44 8.87
CA VAL A 322 20.67 29.99 8.84
C VAL A 322 21.64 29.28 7.90
N LEU A 323 22.23 28.18 8.38
CA LEU A 323 22.79 27.14 7.51
C LEU A 323 21.70 26.11 7.21
N GLU A 324 21.52 25.80 5.94
CA GLU A 324 20.59 24.78 5.47
C GLU A 324 21.38 23.69 4.76
N TRP A 325 21.21 22.45 5.20
CA TRP A 325 21.71 21.26 4.54
C TRP A 325 20.57 20.49 3.88
N ARG A 326 20.86 19.96 2.68
CA ARG A 326 19.96 19.12 1.90
C ARG A 326 20.72 17.96 1.29
N GLY A 327 20.13 16.78 1.29
CA GLY A 327 20.68 15.63 0.57
C GLY A 327 19.83 14.39 0.69
N ASP A 328 20.11 13.43 -0.18
CA ASP A 328 19.56 12.09 -0.10
C ASP A 328 20.30 11.31 1.01
N LEU A 329 19.57 10.56 1.82
CA LEU A 329 20.11 9.63 2.83
C LEU A 329 19.38 8.29 2.75
N ASP A 330 20.10 7.26 2.31
CA ASP A 330 19.62 5.89 2.42
C ASP A 330 19.58 5.43 3.90
N ALA A 331 18.85 4.36 4.19
CA ALA A 331 18.79 3.82 5.55
C ALA A 331 20.18 3.38 6.03
N GLY A 332 20.59 3.86 7.22
CA GLY A 332 21.91 3.66 7.81
C GLY A 332 23.03 4.54 7.24
N GLU A 333 22.72 5.47 6.33
CA GLU A 333 23.70 6.43 5.80
C GLU A 333 23.84 7.66 6.72
N GLU A 334 25.04 8.26 6.70
CA GLU A 334 25.37 9.48 7.46
C GLU A 334 25.85 10.63 6.56
N ALA A 335 25.46 11.85 6.92
CA ALA A 335 26.06 13.09 6.43
C ALA A 335 26.71 13.86 7.59
N THR A 336 27.94 14.31 7.42
CA THR A 336 28.63 15.16 8.40
C THR A 336 28.80 16.57 7.84
N ILE A 337 28.23 17.55 8.52
CA ILE A 337 28.40 18.98 8.26
C ILE A 337 29.48 19.52 9.19
N THR A 338 30.45 20.25 8.65
CA THR A 338 31.43 20.99 9.46
C THR A 338 31.39 22.46 9.10
N TYR A 339 31.51 23.33 10.09
CA TYR A 339 31.57 24.80 9.92
C TYR A 339 32.27 25.44 11.12
N SER A 340 32.72 26.69 11.02
CA SER A 340 33.39 27.35 12.14
C SER A 340 33.07 28.83 12.30
N VAL A 341 33.19 29.31 13.53
CA VAL A 341 33.00 30.72 13.91
C VAL A 341 34.22 31.23 14.69
N VAL A 342 34.50 32.53 14.63
CA VAL A 342 35.52 33.19 15.45
C VAL A 342 34.85 34.00 16.54
N VAL A 343 35.15 33.70 17.80
CA VAL A 343 34.62 34.44 18.95
C VAL A 343 35.14 35.87 18.94
N GLY A 344 34.24 36.85 19.08
CA GLY A 344 34.56 38.27 19.12
C GLY A 344 35.45 38.66 20.30
N ASP A 345 36.17 39.78 20.15
CA ASP A 345 37.00 40.40 21.20
C ASP A 345 36.68 41.91 21.29
N PRO A 346 36.27 42.44 22.46
CA PRO A 346 36.02 41.75 23.73
C PRO A 346 34.70 40.97 23.68
N SER A 347 34.67 39.79 24.33
CA SER A 347 33.41 39.03 24.48
C SER A 347 32.38 39.90 25.22
N PRO A 348 31.19 40.13 24.63
CA PRO A 348 30.07 40.73 25.35
C PRO A 348 29.44 39.72 26.33
N ARG A 349 30.13 39.43 27.44
CA ARG A 349 29.70 38.61 28.60
C ARG A 349 29.89 37.09 28.45
N ASP A 350 30.39 36.49 29.53
CA ASP A 350 30.61 35.05 29.73
C ASP A 350 29.28 34.26 29.77
N VAL A 351 28.83 33.69 28.65
CA VAL A 351 27.70 32.72 28.61
C VAL A 351 27.97 31.63 27.53
N PRO A 352 27.58 30.36 27.71
CA PRO A 352 27.91 29.26 26.80
C PRO A 352 27.40 29.48 25.37
N VAL A 353 28.26 29.23 24.38
CA VAL A 353 27.92 29.28 22.95
C VAL A 353 27.31 27.94 22.53
N GLU A 354 26.04 27.71 22.86
CA GLU A 354 25.30 26.57 22.31
C GLU A 354 24.36 27.03 21.18
N PRO A 355 24.57 26.60 19.93
CA PRO A 355 23.62 26.88 18.86
C PRO A 355 22.28 26.20 19.15
N VAL A 356 21.18 26.94 19.01
CA VAL A 356 19.82 26.40 19.15
C VAL A 356 19.46 25.64 17.88
N ALA A 357 19.13 24.35 18.04
CA ALA A 357 18.56 23.53 16.97
C ALA A 357 17.09 23.90 16.76
N VAL A 358 16.69 24.17 15.52
CA VAL A 358 15.28 24.08 15.12
C VAL A 358 15.18 22.80 14.30
N ASP A 359 14.61 21.77 14.90
CA ASP A 359 14.32 20.53 14.20
C ASP A 359 12.99 20.69 13.46
N ASP A 360 12.99 20.53 12.14
CA ASP A 360 11.77 20.62 11.32
C ASP A 360 10.91 19.34 11.45
N PHE A 361 11.36 18.37 12.26
CA PHE A 361 10.62 17.15 12.60
C PHE A 361 9.56 17.35 13.69
N GLU A 362 9.48 18.51 14.35
CA GLU A 362 8.32 18.82 15.18
C GLU A 362 7.25 19.57 14.37
N PRO A 363 6.01 19.05 14.26
CA PRO A 363 4.91 19.85 13.74
C PRO A 363 4.71 21.04 14.66
N ARG A 364 5.03 22.25 14.18
CA ARG A 364 4.73 23.50 14.88
C ARG A 364 3.21 23.65 15.02
N VAL A 365 2.64 23.11 16.08
CA VAL A 365 1.32 23.52 16.55
C VAL A 365 1.52 24.80 17.34
N HIS A 366 1.48 25.94 16.66
CA HIS A 366 1.30 27.23 17.34
C HIS A 366 -0.13 27.27 17.89
N HIS A 367 -0.34 26.71 19.09
CA HIS A 367 -1.45 27.14 19.93
C HIS A 367 -1.11 28.53 20.45
N HIS A 368 -1.66 29.53 19.78
CA HIS A 368 -1.71 30.89 20.30
C HIS A 368 -2.81 30.94 21.36
N GLU A 369 -2.46 30.58 22.59
CA GLU A 369 -3.21 31.01 23.77
C GLU A 369 -2.41 32.16 24.40
N GLU A 370 -2.88 33.39 24.16
CA GLU A 370 -2.47 34.56 24.92
C GLU A 370 -3.04 34.43 26.34
N PRO A 371 -2.23 34.52 27.42
CA PRO A 371 -2.78 34.78 28.73
C PRO A 371 -2.91 36.29 28.93
N GLU A 372 -4.17 36.76 29.00
CA GLU A 372 -4.51 37.96 29.75
C GLU A 372 -4.06 37.77 31.21
N CYS A 373 -3.31 38.73 31.77
CA CYS A 373 -3.07 38.83 33.20
C CYS A 373 -3.15 40.29 33.63
N ASP A 374 -4.25 40.61 34.30
CA ASP A 374 -4.48 41.82 35.08
C ASP A 374 -3.70 41.77 36.42
N ASP A 375 -3.23 42.95 36.82
CA ASP A 375 -2.97 43.48 38.16
C ASP A 375 -2.03 42.79 39.19
N GLU A 376 -1.04 43.61 39.58
CA GLU A 376 -0.30 43.72 40.85
C GLU A 376 0.48 42.51 41.46
N ALA A 377 1.80 42.68 41.40
CA ALA A 377 2.81 42.31 42.42
C ALA A 377 3.18 40.82 42.61
N CYS A 378 4.25 40.40 41.93
CA CYS A 378 5.24 39.49 42.51
C CYS A 378 6.68 39.98 42.24
N PHE A 379 7.38 40.23 43.34
CA PHE A 379 8.81 40.55 43.43
C PHE A 379 9.67 39.29 43.18
N GLY A 380 10.79 39.46 42.45
CA GLY A 380 12.01 38.64 42.57
C GLY A 380 12.46 37.93 41.29
N PRO A 381 13.75 38.00 40.90
CA PRO A 381 14.26 37.26 39.76
C PRO A 381 14.33 35.76 40.10
N VAL A 382 13.42 34.99 39.52
CA VAL A 382 13.60 33.54 39.40
C VAL A 382 14.56 33.33 38.23
N GLY A 383 15.81 32.96 38.53
CA GLY A 383 16.75 32.53 37.51
C GLY A 383 16.18 31.33 36.76
N PRO A 384 16.33 31.25 35.43
CA PRO A 384 15.80 30.11 34.69
C PRO A 384 16.55 28.84 35.12
N GLN A 385 15.74 27.86 35.54
CA GLN A 385 16.17 26.49 35.76
C GLN A 385 16.64 25.88 34.43
N LEU A 386 17.70 25.08 34.53
CA LEU A 386 18.23 24.28 33.44
C LEU A 386 17.17 23.29 32.94
N PRO A 387 16.89 23.18 31.62
CA PRO A 387 16.31 21.97 31.08
C PRO A 387 17.36 20.85 31.06
N TYR A 388 16.90 19.71 31.56
CA TYR A 388 17.59 18.46 31.82
C TYR A 388 18.02 17.79 30.50
N THR A 389 19.32 17.57 30.27
CA THR A 389 19.79 16.70 29.18
C THR A 389 20.08 15.31 29.72
N GLY A 390 19.38 14.32 29.15
CA GLY A 390 19.46 12.92 29.53
C GLY A 390 20.86 12.35 29.32
N PHE A 391 21.35 11.64 30.33
CA PHE A 391 22.52 10.78 30.22
C PHE A 391 22.15 9.47 29.49
N PRO A 392 22.99 8.98 28.56
CA PRO A 392 23.01 7.56 28.24
C PRO A 392 23.86 6.82 29.27
N SER A 393 23.23 5.89 29.98
CA SER A 393 23.83 4.98 30.95
C SER A 393 24.85 4.05 30.30
N GLY A 394 26.14 4.25 30.57
CA GLY A 394 27.22 3.32 30.24
C GLY A 394 28.15 3.12 31.42
N ILE A 395 27.73 2.32 32.41
CA ILE A 395 28.58 1.96 33.56
C ILE A 395 29.64 0.95 33.09
N ALA A 396 30.87 1.41 32.90
CA ALA A 396 32.06 0.56 32.91
C ALA A 396 32.44 0.29 34.38
N LEU A 397 32.18 -0.94 34.85
CA LEU A 397 32.57 -1.40 36.18
C LEU A 397 34.06 -1.76 36.19
N LEU A 398 34.87 -0.91 36.83
CA LEU A 398 36.26 -1.20 37.19
C LEU A 398 36.28 -2.00 38.49
N GLY A 399 37.00 -3.13 38.46
CA GLY A 399 37.02 -4.13 39.52
C GLY A 399 37.68 -3.65 40.82
N LEU A 400 37.17 -4.20 41.92
CA LEU A 400 37.84 -4.21 43.22
C LEU A 400 37.51 -5.53 43.93
N THR A 401 38.49 -6.42 43.92
CA THR A 401 38.61 -7.60 44.78
C THR A 401 38.80 -7.16 46.23
N LEU A 402 37.97 -7.65 47.16
CA LEU A 402 38.43 -8.04 48.51
C LEU A 402 37.42 -8.96 49.24
N CYS A 403 38.02 -9.98 49.85
CA CYS A 403 37.54 -11.08 50.68
C CYS A 403 36.30 -10.89 51.56
N GLY A 404 35.54 -11.98 51.75
CA GLY A 404 34.66 -12.12 52.92
C GLY A 404 33.77 -13.37 52.91
N LEU A 405 34.16 -14.36 53.71
CA LEU A 405 33.46 -15.62 54.02
C LEU A 405 31.92 -15.57 54.11
N GLY A 406 31.29 -16.58 53.51
CA GLY A 406 30.32 -17.52 54.10
C GLY A 406 29.17 -17.00 54.98
N VAL A 407 27.94 -17.34 54.61
CA VAL A 407 27.05 -18.25 55.35
C VAL A 407 25.74 -18.41 54.57
N ALA A 408 25.38 -19.66 54.29
CA ALA A 408 24.11 -20.04 53.73
C ALA A 408 23.02 -20.03 54.81
N VAL A 409 21.86 -19.41 54.55
CA VAL A 409 20.62 -19.70 55.28
C VAL A 409 19.49 -19.88 54.28
N ARG A 410 18.89 -21.07 54.34
CA ARG A 410 17.75 -21.56 53.57
C ARG A 410 16.48 -20.77 53.89
N LEU A 411 15.73 -20.43 52.84
CA LEU A 411 14.29 -20.24 52.90
C LEU A 411 13.59 -21.60 53.07
N THR A 412 12.73 -21.71 54.07
CA THR A 412 11.56 -22.60 54.00
C THR A 412 10.37 -21.92 54.67
N ALA A 413 9.29 -21.85 53.91
CA ALA A 413 7.99 -21.30 54.23
C ALA A 413 7.29 -21.99 55.42
N ARG A 414 6.35 -21.29 56.05
CA ARG A 414 5.11 -21.91 56.54
C ARG A 414 3.95 -20.91 56.60
N VAL A 415 2.81 -21.43 56.17
CA VAL A 415 1.47 -20.84 55.99
C VAL A 415 0.59 -21.16 57.22
N ARG A 416 -0.50 -20.37 57.38
CA ARG A 416 -1.62 -20.39 58.35
C ARG A 416 -1.40 -19.57 59.63
N GLU A 417 -2.35 -18.79 60.11
CA GLU A 417 -3.83 -18.84 59.93
C GLU A 417 -4.45 -17.62 59.26
#